data_AF-A0A6V8R1U6-F1
#
_entry.id   AF-A0A6V8R1U6-F1
#
_cell.length_a   1.000
_cell.length_b   1.000
_cell.length_c   1.000
_cell.angle_alpha   90.00
_cell.angle_beta   90.00
_cell.angle_gamma   90.00
#
_symmetry.space_group_name_H-M   'P 1'
#
loop_
_entity.id
_entity.type
_entity.pdbx_description
1 polymer ?
#
loop_
_entity_poly.entity_id
_entity_poly.type
_entity_poly.pdbx_seq_one_letter_code
_entity_poly.pdbx_strand_id
1 'polypeptide(L)'
;MFNEFKTLKNVKKILSFGGWSFSTDFDTAPIFRKGVTSAQRQLFATNVAKFIVDNGLDGVDFDWEYPGASDIPGVPPGDPQDGATYVEFLGLMRAALPSKYSVSLAAPASFWYLRGFPLANMHQYLDYIIYMTYDLHGQWDYGHKWASPGCPAGNCFRSYVNQTEVNDALVMITKAGVPAKKVIVGMPMYGRSFKMTKSGCWGPDCTYVGADSGAAPGRCTDTKGYISKFEIREIIKKGGVEQHHSDDGDIPICNGLEWVSWMNTDSYQKRLNWVKGLNFGGTSDWAIDLDANYGANDGGGKGDDGSTGKGESGSAGNVIISPDIYSQKGDAQVSCQPPCNFVFPPWILDQPTTISPPKATVTYFENWSTTITVKGAAITTTASSVTTTVISIPPITTKTISVWNHSWNSTNATIWLTASVPIPPLTLTRTSTSSSDFVRPVITWTYSPGPYPSLQTANPGKPDPTPPGPPSPPPLLQGRLVSQVSRAANLARLIATLGIQAALAYADASALSAPEKAALEAAAWPPQVNQAAVTL
;
A
#
# COMPACT_ATOMS: atom_id res chain seq x y z
N MET A 1 8.13 7.96 1.89
CA MET A 1 6.68 7.90 2.20
C MET A 1 6.25 8.71 3.43
N PHE A 2 6.50 8.32 4.69
CA PHE A 2 5.94 9.08 5.84
C PHE A 2 6.45 10.53 5.94
N ASN A 3 7.74 10.77 5.67
CA ASN A 3 8.27 12.14 5.64
C ASN A 3 7.68 12.95 4.47
N GLU A 4 7.46 12.36 3.29
CA GLU A 4 6.77 13.01 2.17
C GLU A 4 5.32 13.35 2.52
N PHE A 5 4.57 12.42 3.15
CA PHE A 5 3.21 12.66 3.63
C PHE A 5 3.15 13.90 4.54
N LYS A 6 4.12 14.07 5.44
CA LYS A 6 4.20 15.25 6.31
C LYS A 6 4.41 16.57 5.57
N THR A 7 4.99 16.53 4.35
CA THR A 7 5.23 17.73 3.53
C THR A 7 4.00 18.22 2.75
N LEU A 8 2.95 17.41 2.64
CA LEU A 8 1.72 17.77 1.93
C LEU A 8 1.14 19.09 2.44
N LYS A 9 0.68 19.93 1.51
CA LYS A 9 0.09 21.26 1.76
C LYS A 9 -1.38 21.27 1.36
N ASN A 10 -2.15 22.17 1.96
CA ASN A 10 -3.57 22.38 1.67
C ASN A 10 -4.48 21.16 1.93
N VAL A 11 -4.00 20.17 2.69
CA VAL A 11 -4.75 18.98 3.11
C VAL A 11 -4.52 18.71 4.59
N LYS A 12 -5.45 17.99 5.22
CA LYS A 12 -5.30 17.48 6.59
C LYS A 12 -4.54 16.16 6.57
N LYS A 13 -3.50 16.05 7.39
CA LYS A 13 -2.64 14.87 7.50
C LYS A 13 -3.06 14.02 8.68
N ILE A 14 -3.88 13.02 8.42
CA ILE A 14 -4.44 12.13 9.45
C ILE A 14 -3.75 10.78 9.32
N LEU A 15 -3.19 10.27 10.41
CA LEU A 15 -2.52 8.97 10.41
C LEU A 15 -3.46 7.90 10.94
N SER A 16 -3.65 6.83 10.17
CA SER A 16 -4.38 5.64 10.63
C SER A 16 -3.44 4.64 11.30
N PHE A 17 -3.88 4.09 12.43
CA PHE A 17 -3.26 2.94 13.09
C PHE A 17 -4.18 1.74 12.92
N GLY A 18 -3.66 0.64 12.37
CA GLY A 18 -4.44 -0.57 12.16
C GLY A 18 -4.38 -1.09 10.73
N GLY A 19 -5.56 -1.43 10.20
CA GLY A 19 -5.77 -2.18 8.98
C GLY A 19 -5.81 -3.69 9.23
N TRP A 20 -6.28 -4.42 8.21
CA TRP A 20 -6.44 -5.87 8.23
C TRP A 20 -5.18 -6.59 8.75
N SER A 21 -4.04 -6.48 8.08
CA SER A 21 -2.79 -7.15 8.48
C SER A 21 -2.37 -6.80 9.90
N PHE A 22 -2.46 -5.53 10.31
CA PHE A 22 -2.13 -5.16 11.69
C PHE A 22 -3.05 -5.85 12.70
N SER A 23 -4.33 -5.99 12.36
CA SER A 23 -5.34 -6.56 13.25
C SER A 23 -5.37 -8.09 13.27
N THR A 24 -4.78 -8.74 12.25
CA THR A 24 -4.79 -10.21 12.11
C THR A 24 -3.41 -10.87 12.28
N ASP A 25 -2.32 -10.16 12.00
CA ASP A 25 -0.99 -10.75 12.10
C ASP A 25 -0.60 -11.04 13.55
N PHE A 26 0.05 -12.18 13.78
CA PHE A 26 0.36 -12.70 15.12
C PHE A 26 1.07 -11.68 16.02
N ASP A 27 2.00 -10.91 15.47
CA ASP A 27 2.82 -9.95 16.21
C ASP A 27 2.06 -8.67 16.57
N THR A 28 1.08 -8.26 15.77
CA THR A 28 0.41 -6.95 15.87
C THR A 28 -1.03 -7.02 16.37
N ALA A 29 -1.76 -8.12 16.11
CA ALA A 29 -3.12 -8.32 16.58
C ALA A 29 -3.30 -8.10 18.10
N PRO A 30 -2.33 -8.49 18.98
CA PRO A 30 -2.43 -8.22 20.40
C PRO A 30 -2.33 -6.73 20.79
N ILE A 31 -1.84 -5.85 19.91
CA ILE A 31 -1.55 -4.45 20.27
C ILE A 31 -2.83 -3.69 20.60
N PHE A 32 -3.86 -3.73 19.73
CA PHE A 32 -5.14 -3.10 20.06
C PHE A 32 -5.80 -3.76 21.27
N ARG A 33 -5.91 -5.10 21.24
CA ARG A 33 -6.55 -5.90 22.29
C ARG A 33 -5.99 -5.63 23.67
N LYS A 34 -4.66 -5.54 23.80
CA LYS A 34 -3.99 -5.19 25.06
C LYS A 34 -4.02 -3.69 25.33
N GLY A 35 -3.82 -2.90 24.28
CA GLY A 35 -3.71 -1.45 24.33
C GLY A 35 -4.96 -0.77 24.87
N VAL A 36 -6.16 -1.27 24.57
CA VAL A 36 -7.42 -0.68 25.05
C VAL A 36 -7.83 -1.10 26.46
N THR A 37 -7.15 -2.08 27.06
CA THR A 37 -7.45 -2.56 28.42
C THR A 37 -7.21 -1.49 29.49
N SER A 38 -7.85 -1.62 30.65
CA SER A 38 -7.66 -0.71 31.81
C SER A 38 -6.19 -0.54 32.20
N ALA A 39 -5.38 -1.58 32.06
CA ALA A 39 -3.96 -1.54 32.41
C ALA A 39 -3.12 -0.70 31.45
N GLN A 40 -3.51 -0.55 30.18
CA GLN A 40 -2.67 0.04 29.13
C GLN A 40 -3.26 1.26 28.42
N ARG A 41 -4.60 1.45 28.44
CA ARG A 41 -5.27 2.46 27.62
C ARG A 41 -4.79 3.89 27.83
N GLN A 42 -4.42 4.25 29.06
CA GLN A 42 -3.85 5.56 29.34
C GLN A 42 -2.49 5.74 28.67
N LEU A 43 -1.59 4.75 28.79
CA LEU A 43 -0.27 4.79 28.19
C LEU A 43 -0.37 4.78 26.67
N PHE A 44 -1.22 3.91 26.12
CA PHE A 44 -1.44 3.82 24.69
C PHE A 44 -1.96 5.15 24.13
N ALA A 45 -2.99 5.72 24.75
CA ALA A 45 -3.57 6.98 24.30
C ALA A 45 -2.58 8.15 24.36
N THR A 46 -1.79 8.22 25.44
CA THR A 46 -0.75 9.24 25.63
C THR A 46 0.33 9.14 24.56
N ASN A 47 0.77 7.93 24.24
CA ASN A 47 1.82 7.70 23.23
C ASN A 47 1.33 8.05 21.82
N VAL A 48 0.11 7.66 21.46
CA VAL A 48 -0.49 8.02 20.17
C VAL A 48 -0.65 9.54 20.05
N ALA A 49 -1.24 10.19 21.06
CA ALA A 49 -1.41 11.64 21.06
C ALA A 49 -0.06 12.38 20.92
N LYS A 50 0.95 11.94 21.68
CA LYS A 50 2.32 12.47 21.57
C LYS A 50 2.86 12.30 20.15
N PHE A 51 2.71 11.13 19.55
CA PHE A 51 3.18 10.88 18.18
C PHE A 51 2.54 11.82 17.17
N ILE A 52 1.22 12.04 17.25
CA ILE A 52 0.48 12.95 16.37
C ILE A 52 1.01 14.38 16.50
N VAL A 53 1.20 14.87 17.74
CA VAL A 53 1.69 16.22 18.02
C VAL A 53 3.14 16.39 17.55
N ASP A 54 4.04 15.48 17.93
CA ASP A 54 5.46 15.55 17.62
C ASP A 54 5.73 15.53 16.11
N ASN A 55 4.85 14.91 15.32
CA ASN A 55 4.98 14.80 13.87
C ASN A 55 4.23 15.88 13.08
N GLY A 56 3.59 16.85 13.75
CA GLY A 56 2.84 17.92 13.07
C GLY A 56 1.72 17.39 12.17
N LEU A 57 1.04 16.35 12.66
CA LEU A 57 -0.14 15.75 12.02
C LEU A 57 -1.40 16.50 12.45
N ASP A 58 -2.50 16.31 11.72
CA ASP A 58 -3.78 16.99 11.96
C ASP A 58 -4.80 16.09 12.68
N GLY A 59 -4.50 14.81 12.89
CA GLY A 59 -5.39 13.90 13.57
C GLY A 59 -4.94 12.45 13.53
N VAL A 60 -5.78 11.59 14.09
CA VAL A 60 -5.58 10.15 14.15
C VAL A 60 -6.85 9.42 13.71
N ASP A 61 -6.65 8.32 13.01
CA ASP A 61 -7.65 7.34 12.68
C ASP A 61 -7.27 5.99 13.28
N PHE A 62 -8.25 5.19 13.67
CA PHE A 62 -8.05 3.85 14.21
C PHE A 62 -8.81 2.82 13.40
N ASP A 63 -8.10 1.89 12.79
CA ASP A 63 -8.65 0.88 11.90
C ASP A 63 -8.45 -0.52 12.50
N TRP A 64 -9.16 -0.80 13.61
CA TRP A 64 -9.07 -2.09 14.28
C TRP A 64 -10.09 -3.07 13.70
N GLU A 65 -9.59 -4.15 13.10
CA GLU A 65 -10.37 -5.19 12.42
C GLU A 65 -10.33 -6.57 13.11
N TYR A 66 -11.26 -6.94 14.01
CA TYR A 66 -12.31 -6.12 14.62
C TYR A 66 -12.38 -6.42 16.13
N PRO A 67 -12.77 -5.44 16.97
CA PRO A 67 -13.02 -5.68 18.40
C PRO A 67 -14.05 -6.80 18.60
N GLY A 68 -13.70 -7.79 19.43
CA GLY A 68 -14.58 -8.91 19.77
C GLY A 68 -14.81 -9.95 18.67
N ALA A 69 -14.14 -9.85 17.51
CA ALA A 69 -14.24 -10.85 16.45
C ALA A 69 -13.64 -12.19 16.90
N SER A 70 -14.42 -13.26 16.84
CA SER A 70 -14.07 -14.58 17.38
C SER A 70 -13.78 -15.65 16.31
N ASP A 71 -13.99 -15.30 15.05
CA ASP A 71 -14.14 -16.24 13.92
C ASP A 71 -13.13 -16.00 12.79
N ILE A 72 -12.18 -15.07 12.95
CA ILE A 72 -11.14 -14.82 11.96
C ILE A 72 -10.12 -15.97 12.01
N PRO A 73 -9.92 -16.74 10.92
CA PRO A 73 -8.99 -17.86 10.90
C PRO A 73 -7.56 -17.44 11.23
N GLY A 74 -6.88 -18.22 12.08
CA GLY A 74 -5.49 -17.95 12.47
C GLY A 74 -5.31 -16.83 13.50
N VAL A 75 -6.38 -16.13 13.87
CA VAL A 75 -6.37 -15.08 14.88
C VAL A 75 -7.02 -15.61 16.17
N PRO A 76 -6.41 -15.42 17.36
CA PRO A 76 -7.08 -15.77 18.61
C PRO A 76 -8.46 -15.10 18.71
N PRO A 77 -9.46 -15.72 19.35
CA PRO A 77 -10.76 -15.06 19.55
C PRO A 77 -10.61 -13.72 20.29
N GLY A 78 -11.31 -12.70 19.82
CA GLY A 78 -11.41 -11.39 20.47
C GLY A 78 -12.18 -11.48 21.79
N ASP A 79 -11.97 -10.50 22.67
CA ASP A 79 -12.68 -10.44 23.95
C ASP A 79 -14.04 -9.77 23.73
N PRO A 80 -15.17 -10.33 24.23
CA PRO A 80 -16.47 -9.66 24.17
C PRO A 80 -16.49 -8.24 24.78
N GLN A 81 -15.52 -7.90 25.65
CA GLN A 81 -15.34 -6.57 26.25
C GLN A 81 -14.49 -5.62 25.43
N ASP A 82 -13.92 -6.05 24.30
CA ASP A 82 -13.12 -5.21 23.41
C ASP A 82 -13.87 -3.92 23.03
N GLY A 83 -15.16 -4.02 22.68
CA GLY A 83 -15.98 -2.86 22.34
C GLY A 83 -16.13 -1.85 23.48
N ALA A 84 -16.38 -2.32 24.70
CA ALA A 84 -16.54 -1.46 25.88
C ALA A 84 -15.21 -0.79 26.26
N THR A 85 -14.12 -1.56 26.24
CA THR A 85 -12.79 -1.05 26.55
C THR A 85 -12.28 -0.07 25.49
N TYR A 86 -12.69 -0.27 24.23
CA TYR A 86 -12.37 0.65 23.14
C TYR A 86 -13.09 1.99 23.29
N VAL A 87 -14.35 2.02 23.75
CA VAL A 87 -15.06 3.27 24.10
C VAL A 87 -14.28 4.07 25.13
N GLU A 88 -13.82 3.42 26.20
CA GLU A 88 -13.02 4.08 27.25
C GLU A 88 -11.69 4.63 26.69
N PHE A 89 -11.01 3.86 25.83
CA PHE A 89 -9.81 4.31 25.15
C PHE A 89 -10.07 5.55 24.27
N LEU A 90 -11.16 5.58 23.50
CA LEU A 90 -11.52 6.73 22.66
C LEU A 90 -11.81 7.98 23.51
N GLY A 91 -12.39 7.82 24.70
CA GLY A 91 -12.54 8.91 25.67
C GLY A 91 -11.19 9.50 26.10
N LEU A 92 -10.21 8.65 26.41
CA LEU A 92 -8.85 9.09 26.75
C LEU A 92 -8.13 9.73 25.56
N MET A 93 -8.27 9.16 24.36
CA MET A 93 -7.71 9.74 23.13
C MET A 93 -8.26 11.13 22.86
N ARG A 94 -9.57 11.32 23.00
CA ARG A 94 -10.19 12.62 22.78
C ARG A 94 -9.73 13.64 23.81
N ALA A 95 -9.54 13.24 25.06
CA ALA A 95 -9.01 14.10 26.12
C ALA A 95 -7.53 14.46 25.94
N ALA A 96 -6.72 13.53 25.40
CA ALA A 96 -5.29 13.72 25.20
C ALA A 96 -4.94 14.66 24.03
N LEU A 97 -5.86 14.82 23.06
CA LEU A 97 -5.67 15.67 21.89
C LEU A 97 -6.57 16.91 21.94
N PRO A 98 -6.03 18.14 21.78
CA PRO A 98 -6.84 19.36 21.62
C PRO A 98 -7.86 19.25 20.47
N SER A 99 -8.94 20.03 20.52
CA SER A 99 -10.05 19.99 19.54
C SER A 99 -9.65 20.28 18.09
N LYS A 100 -8.47 20.87 17.86
CA LYS A 100 -7.93 21.09 16.51
C LYS A 100 -7.50 19.80 15.80
N TYR A 101 -7.29 18.71 16.55
CA TYR A 101 -6.91 17.41 16.01
C TYR A 101 -8.14 16.53 15.86
N SER A 102 -8.33 15.94 14.68
CA SER A 102 -9.41 14.97 14.49
C SER A 102 -9.09 13.62 15.15
N VAL A 103 -10.13 12.96 15.64
CA VAL A 103 -10.10 11.55 16.06
C VAL A 103 -11.19 10.83 15.28
N SER A 104 -10.82 9.80 14.52
CA SER A 104 -11.74 8.96 13.77
C SER A 104 -11.44 7.47 13.98
N LEU A 105 -12.33 6.63 13.48
CA LEU A 105 -12.07 5.20 13.31
C LEU A 105 -12.68 4.71 12.00
N ALA A 106 -12.18 3.58 11.52
CA ALA A 106 -12.83 2.79 10.49
C ALA A 106 -13.76 1.74 11.11
N ALA A 107 -14.95 1.57 10.54
CA ALA A 107 -15.96 0.62 11.00
C ALA A 107 -16.48 -0.25 9.84
N PRO A 108 -16.76 -1.55 10.09
CA PRO A 108 -17.17 -2.49 9.04
C PRO A 108 -18.65 -2.36 8.66
N ALA A 109 -18.98 -2.53 7.38
CA ALA A 109 -20.37 -2.53 6.92
C ALA A 109 -21.17 -3.78 7.34
N SER A 110 -20.49 -4.91 7.63
CA SER A 110 -21.14 -6.13 8.09
C SER A 110 -21.63 -6.02 9.53
N PHE A 111 -22.90 -6.34 9.77
CA PHE A 111 -23.48 -6.40 11.12
C PHE A 111 -22.67 -7.30 12.07
N TRP A 112 -22.17 -8.43 11.56
CA TRP A 112 -21.48 -9.43 12.35
C TRP A 112 -20.21 -8.89 13.02
N TYR A 113 -19.50 -7.97 12.34
CA TYR A 113 -18.33 -7.29 12.90
C TYR A 113 -18.70 -5.94 13.53
N LEU A 114 -19.71 -5.23 13.00
CA LEU A 114 -20.14 -3.93 13.53
C LEU A 114 -20.69 -4.04 14.96
N ARG A 115 -21.30 -5.16 15.35
CA ARG A 115 -21.79 -5.38 16.72
C ARG A 115 -20.70 -5.29 17.81
N GLY A 116 -19.42 -5.44 17.43
CA GLY A 116 -18.27 -5.22 18.31
C GLY A 116 -17.98 -3.74 18.60
N PHE A 117 -18.68 -2.82 17.92
CA PHE A 117 -18.54 -1.37 18.06
C PHE A 117 -19.81 -0.79 18.71
N PRO A 118 -19.79 -0.46 20.02
CA PRO A 118 -20.84 0.31 20.69
C PRO A 118 -20.96 1.76 20.17
N LEU A 119 -21.39 1.92 18.92
CA LEU A 119 -21.31 3.18 18.17
C LEU A 119 -22.03 4.35 18.84
N ALA A 120 -23.18 4.11 19.48
CA ALA A 120 -23.91 5.09 20.29
C ALA A 120 -23.01 5.73 21.37
N ASN A 121 -22.06 4.97 21.91
CA ASN A 121 -21.11 5.43 22.93
C ASN A 121 -19.79 5.91 22.34
N MET A 122 -19.41 5.45 21.14
CA MET A 122 -18.16 5.83 20.47
C MET A 122 -18.28 7.20 19.79
N HIS A 123 -19.38 7.47 19.07
CA HIS A 123 -19.48 8.60 18.15
C HIS A 123 -19.37 9.99 18.82
N GLN A 124 -19.51 10.07 20.15
CA GLN A 124 -19.32 11.30 20.92
C GLN A 124 -17.84 11.70 21.04
N TYR A 125 -16.92 10.74 20.97
CA TYR A 125 -15.47 10.97 21.05
C TYR A 125 -14.81 11.15 19.68
N LEU A 126 -15.55 10.91 18.61
CA LEU A 126 -15.06 10.90 17.23
C LEU A 126 -15.56 12.13 16.49
N ASP A 127 -14.71 12.70 15.64
CA ASP A 127 -15.09 13.74 14.70
C ASP A 127 -15.90 13.15 13.55
N TYR A 128 -15.48 11.98 13.06
CA TYR A 128 -16.16 11.22 12.02
C TYR A 128 -15.79 9.72 12.09
N ILE A 129 -16.54 8.89 11.36
CA ILE A 129 -16.35 7.44 11.21
C ILE A 129 -16.20 7.15 9.73
N ILE A 130 -15.10 6.52 9.34
CA ILE A 130 -14.93 5.96 8.00
C ILE A 130 -15.68 4.63 7.98
N TYR A 131 -16.75 4.57 7.21
CA TYR A 131 -17.58 3.38 7.15
C TYR A 131 -17.25 2.57 5.91
N MET A 132 -16.66 1.40 6.10
CA MET A 132 -16.10 0.55 5.06
C MET A 132 -17.22 -0.17 4.29
N THR A 133 -17.94 0.60 3.47
CA THR A 133 -19.07 0.15 2.64
C THR A 133 -18.61 -0.49 1.32
N TYR A 134 -17.67 -1.40 1.46
CA TYR A 134 -17.06 -2.24 0.44
C TYR A 134 -16.71 -3.58 1.09
N ASP A 135 -16.25 -4.55 0.28
CA ASP A 135 -16.00 -5.92 0.74
C ASP A 135 -17.23 -6.58 1.37
N LEU A 136 -18.41 -6.26 0.84
CA LEU A 136 -19.67 -6.91 1.26
C LEU A 136 -19.69 -8.39 0.88
N HIS A 137 -19.02 -8.71 -0.22
CA HIS A 137 -18.91 -10.04 -0.80
C HIS A 137 -17.48 -10.29 -1.29
N GLY A 138 -17.07 -11.55 -1.28
CA GLY A 138 -15.71 -11.92 -1.62
C GLY A 138 -15.50 -13.43 -1.68
N GLN A 139 -14.25 -13.82 -1.85
CA GLN A 139 -13.84 -15.22 -1.93
C GLN A 139 -14.20 -16.03 -0.67
N TRP A 140 -14.27 -15.35 0.48
CA TRP A 140 -14.66 -15.93 1.77
C TRP A 140 -16.13 -16.37 1.84
N ASP A 141 -16.97 -16.00 0.87
CA ASP A 141 -18.37 -16.47 0.83
C ASP A 141 -18.47 -17.94 0.40
N TYR A 142 -17.41 -18.50 -0.20
CA TYR A 142 -17.44 -19.84 -0.79
C TYR A 142 -17.88 -20.91 0.20
N GLY A 143 -18.95 -21.63 -0.13
CA GLY A 143 -19.50 -22.70 0.72
C GLY A 143 -20.41 -22.19 1.84
N HIS A 144 -20.59 -20.87 1.98
CA HIS A 144 -21.46 -20.27 2.99
C HIS A 144 -22.83 -19.89 2.40
N LYS A 145 -23.80 -20.81 2.51
CA LYS A 145 -25.18 -20.62 1.98
C LYS A 145 -25.91 -19.35 2.46
N TRP A 146 -25.47 -18.76 3.57
CA TRP A 146 -26.05 -17.55 4.14
C TRP A 146 -25.42 -16.26 3.62
N ALA A 147 -24.22 -16.35 3.06
CA ALA A 147 -23.53 -15.22 2.44
C ALA A 147 -24.10 -14.91 1.05
N SER A 148 -24.85 -15.82 0.45
CA SER A 148 -25.49 -15.60 -0.85
C SER A 148 -26.90 -16.17 -0.84
N PRO A 149 -27.91 -15.38 -0.42
CA PRO A 149 -29.31 -15.81 -0.47
C PRO A 149 -29.68 -16.33 -1.86
N GLY A 150 -30.35 -17.49 -1.90
CA GLY A 150 -30.68 -18.18 -3.16
C GLY A 150 -29.56 -19.03 -3.75
N CYS A 151 -28.38 -19.11 -3.12
CA CYS A 151 -27.26 -19.91 -3.56
C CYS A 151 -26.91 -21.01 -2.54
N PRO A 152 -27.50 -22.22 -2.62
CA PRO A 152 -27.27 -23.28 -1.63
C PRO A 152 -25.82 -23.72 -1.48
N ALA A 153 -25.05 -23.66 -2.58
CA ALA A 153 -23.62 -23.99 -2.58
C ALA A 153 -22.72 -22.84 -2.08
N GLY A 154 -23.29 -21.64 -1.88
CA GLY A 154 -22.55 -20.47 -1.39
C GLY A 154 -21.41 -20.03 -2.32
N ASN A 155 -21.53 -20.21 -3.63
CA ASN A 155 -20.47 -19.87 -4.58
C ASN A 155 -20.99 -19.05 -5.77
N CYS A 156 -22.08 -18.31 -5.57
CA CYS A 156 -22.69 -17.47 -6.60
C CYS A 156 -22.09 -16.07 -6.55
N PHE A 157 -22.04 -15.39 -7.69
CA PHE A 157 -21.50 -14.04 -7.75
C PHE A 157 -22.38 -13.06 -7.00
N ARG A 158 -21.75 -12.23 -6.18
CA ARG A 158 -22.38 -11.08 -5.52
C ARG A 158 -21.44 -9.91 -5.60
N SER A 159 -22.01 -8.71 -5.66
CA SER A 159 -21.22 -7.49 -5.74
C SER A 159 -20.66 -7.12 -4.39
N TYR A 160 -19.34 -7.00 -4.27
CA TYR A 160 -18.73 -6.46 -3.05
C TYR A 160 -19.10 -4.99 -2.76
N VAL A 161 -19.81 -4.35 -3.71
CA VAL A 161 -20.29 -2.97 -3.68
C VAL A 161 -21.76 -2.85 -4.05
N ASN A 162 -22.61 -3.86 -3.81
CA ASN A 162 -24.04 -3.77 -4.14
C ASN A 162 -24.67 -2.51 -3.49
N GLN A 163 -25.37 -1.66 -4.28
CA GLN A 163 -25.90 -0.39 -3.75
C GLN A 163 -26.99 -0.59 -2.69
N THR A 164 -27.83 -1.62 -2.83
CA THR A 164 -28.88 -1.94 -1.85
C THR A 164 -28.26 -2.33 -0.51
N GLU A 165 -27.23 -3.16 -0.51
CA GLU A 165 -26.55 -3.58 0.72
C GLU A 165 -25.73 -2.44 1.35
N VAL A 166 -25.13 -1.58 0.53
CA VAL A 166 -24.53 -0.32 1.03
C VAL A 166 -25.60 0.55 1.71
N ASN A 167 -26.79 0.66 1.13
CA ASN A 167 -27.90 1.39 1.76
C ASN A 167 -28.30 0.75 3.10
N ASP A 168 -28.39 -0.58 3.17
CA ASP A 168 -28.72 -1.29 4.41
C ASP A 168 -27.66 -1.07 5.50
N ALA A 169 -26.38 -1.08 5.13
CA ALA A 169 -25.30 -0.71 6.03
C ALA A 169 -25.45 0.73 6.54
N LEU A 170 -25.74 1.69 5.65
CA LEU A 170 -25.94 3.10 6.03
C LEU A 170 -27.16 3.28 6.95
N VAL A 171 -28.22 2.51 6.75
CA VAL A 171 -29.36 2.45 7.67
C VAL A 171 -28.95 1.87 9.03
N MET A 172 -28.10 0.85 9.04
CA MET A 172 -27.63 0.20 10.26
C MET A 172 -26.84 1.16 11.16
N ILE A 173 -25.83 1.85 10.61
CA ILE A 173 -24.98 2.77 11.38
C ILE A 173 -25.77 3.99 11.90
N THR A 174 -26.72 4.50 11.12
CA THR A 174 -27.56 5.64 11.54
C THR A 174 -28.58 5.24 12.60
N LYS A 175 -29.19 4.04 12.49
CA LYS A 175 -30.06 3.47 13.54
C LYS A 175 -29.30 3.10 14.81
N ALA A 176 -27.99 2.86 14.73
CA ALA A 176 -27.12 2.71 15.90
C ALA A 176 -26.83 4.04 16.63
N GLY A 177 -27.40 5.17 16.17
CA GLY A 177 -27.34 6.47 16.82
C GLY A 177 -26.28 7.42 16.27
N VAL A 178 -25.50 7.02 15.26
CA VAL A 178 -24.48 7.89 14.67
C VAL A 178 -25.15 8.95 13.79
N PRO A 179 -24.90 10.26 14.03
CA PRO A 179 -25.40 11.31 13.15
C PRO A 179 -24.85 11.15 11.72
N ALA A 180 -25.71 11.25 10.69
CA ALA A 180 -25.31 11.09 9.28
C ALA A 180 -24.09 11.96 8.90
N LYS A 181 -24.05 13.21 9.35
CA LYS A 181 -22.91 14.13 9.10
C LYS A 181 -21.55 13.67 9.66
N LYS A 182 -21.51 12.66 10.53
CA LYS A 182 -20.29 12.03 11.06
C LYS A 182 -19.90 10.76 10.32
N VAL A 183 -20.72 10.26 9.41
CA VAL A 183 -20.42 9.05 8.64
C VAL A 183 -19.78 9.45 7.31
N ILE A 184 -18.59 8.94 7.06
CA ILE A 184 -17.85 9.07 5.81
C ILE A 184 -17.98 7.75 5.06
N VAL A 185 -18.64 7.76 3.90
CA VAL A 185 -18.98 6.54 3.15
C VAL A 185 -17.76 6.05 2.36
N GLY A 186 -17.39 4.79 2.56
CA GLY A 186 -16.26 4.16 1.90
C GLY A 186 -16.50 3.89 0.41
N MET A 187 -15.53 4.26 -0.42
CA MET A 187 -15.55 4.12 -1.87
C MET A 187 -14.32 3.32 -2.32
N PRO A 188 -14.47 2.08 -2.81
CA PRO A 188 -13.32 1.27 -3.18
C PRO A 188 -12.73 1.67 -4.55
N MET A 189 -11.41 1.67 -4.63
CA MET A 189 -10.57 1.92 -5.81
C MET A 189 -9.95 0.63 -6.36
N TYR A 190 -10.60 -0.50 -6.14
CA TYR A 190 -10.20 -1.83 -6.58
C TYR A 190 -11.45 -2.63 -6.94
N GLY A 191 -11.29 -3.84 -7.46
CA GLY A 191 -12.36 -4.81 -7.64
C GLY A 191 -12.03 -6.14 -6.95
N ARG A 192 -13.09 -6.90 -6.66
CA ARG A 192 -13.00 -8.30 -6.21
C ARG A 192 -13.14 -9.23 -7.41
N SER A 193 -12.12 -10.03 -7.65
CA SER A 193 -12.03 -10.90 -8.83
C SER A 193 -12.31 -12.36 -8.49
N PHE A 194 -12.88 -13.10 -9.43
CA PHE A 194 -13.26 -14.49 -9.24
C PHE A 194 -13.05 -15.25 -10.55
N LYS A 195 -12.76 -16.54 -10.43
CA LYS A 195 -12.70 -17.44 -11.59
C LYS A 195 -14.03 -18.17 -11.73
N MET A 196 -14.68 -17.93 -12.86
CA MET A 196 -15.97 -18.51 -13.18
C MET A 196 -15.89 -20.03 -13.33
N THR A 197 -16.92 -20.75 -12.90
CA THR A 197 -17.06 -22.20 -13.16
C THR A 197 -17.37 -22.48 -14.63
N LYS A 198 -18.05 -21.56 -15.30
CA LYS A 198 -18.51 -21.69 -16.68
C LYS A 198 -18.49 -20.33 -17.39
N SER A 199 -17.90 -20.31 -18.59
CA SER A 199 -17.92 -19.14 -19.46
C SER A 199 -19.32 -18.79 -19.97
N GLY A 200 -19.57 -17.51 -20.25
CA GLY A 200 -20.86 -17.01 -20.76
C GLY A 200 -21.97 -16.89 -19.72
N CYS A 201 -21.69 -17.12 -18.44
CA CYS A 201 -22.63 -16.93 -17.33
C CYS A 201 -22.10 -15.85 -16.39
N TRP A 202 -22.57 -14.61 -16.53
CA TRP A 202 -22.03 -13.45 -15.83
C TRP A 202 -22.88 -12.90 -14.67
N GLY A 203 -24.16 -13.26 -14.63
CA GLY A 203 -25.13 -12.73 -13.67
C GLY A 203 -24.97 -13.30 -12.25
N PRO A 204 -25.79 -12.81 -11.29
CA PRO A 204 -25.66 -13.16 -9.87
C PRO A 204 -25.90 -14.64 -9.56
N ASP A 205 -26.65 -15.37 -10.39
CA ASP A 205 -26.88 -16.81 -10.18
C ASP A 205 -25.76 -17.69 -10.78
N CYS A 206 -24.78 -17.08 -11.44
CA CYS A 206 -23.60 -17.76 -11.95
C CYS A 206 -22.57 -17.96 -10.83
N THR A 207 -21.67 -18.93 -11.02
CA THR A 207 -20.84 -19.42 -9.92
C THR A 207 -19.34 -19.32 -10.18
N TYR A 208 -18.57 -19.29 -9.08
CA TYR A 208 -17.11 -19.30 -9.08
C TYR A 208 -16.52 -20.54 -8.39
N VAL A 209 -15.23 -20.75 -8.64
CA VAL A 209 -14.48 -21.92 -8.19
C VAL A 209 -13.80 -21.70 -6.84
N GLY A 210 -13.79 -22.77 -6.03
CA GLY A 210 -12.89 -22.95 -4.88
C GLY A 210 -13.08 -21.98 -3.71
N ALA A 211 -12.59 -22.35 -2.53
CA ALA A 211 -12.48 -21.44 -1.39
C ALA A 211 -11.26 -20.51 -1.51
N ASP A 212 -10.24 -20.95 -2.24
CA ASP A 212 -9.13 -20.10 -2.67
C ASP A 212 -9.46 -19.49 -4.02
N SER A 213 -9.12 -18.21 -4.21
CA SER A 213 -9.43 -17.53 -5.47
C SER A 213 -8.66 -18.16 -6.64
N GLY A 214 -9.41 -18.70 -7.59
CA GLY A 214 -8.88 -19.19 -8.86
C GLY A 214 -8.58 -18.08 -9.87
N ALA A 215 -8.91 -16.83 -9.55
CA ALA A 215 -8.73 -15.70 -10.45
C ALA A 215 -7.23 -15.43 -10.70
N ALA A 216 -6.90 -14.95 -11.89
CA ALA A 216 -5.54 -14.49 -12.17
C ALA A 216 -5.22 -13.25 -11.31
N PRO A 217 -4.03 -13.18 -10.67
CA PRO A 217 -3.62 -11.98 -9.95
C PRO A 217 -3.34 -10.84 -10.93
N GLY A 218 -3.57 -9.61 -10.48
CA GLY A 218 -3.12 -8.42 -11.18
C GLY A 218 -1.58 -8.35 -11.22
N ARG A 219 -1.01 -7.71 -12.25
CA ARG A 219 0.46 -7.57 -12.40
C ARG A 219 1.11 -6.67 -11.35
N CYS A 220 0.34 -5.77 -10.73
CA CYS A 220 0.78 -4.81 -9.72
C CYS A 220 0.34 -5.25 -8.32
N THR A 221 -0.93 -5.65 -8.15
CA THR A 221 -1.43 -6.10 -6.84
C THR A 221 -0.92 -7.48 -6.45
N ASP A 222 -0.58 -8.32 -7.44
CA ASP A 222 -0.08 -9.69 -7.27
C ASP A 222 -0.90 -10.54 -6.27
N THR A 223 -2.20 -10.27 -6.19
CA THR A 223 -3.10 -10.88 -5.22
C THR A 223 -4.30 -11.48 -5.95
N LYS A 224 -4.53 -12.79 -5.81
CA LYS A 224 -5.72 -13.42 -6.38
C LYS A 224 -6.95 -12.96 -5.61
N GLY A 225 -8.02 -12.66 -6.33
CA GLY A 225 -9.25 -12.17 -5.71
C GLY A 225 -9.32 -10.65 -5.53
N TYR A 226 -8.28 -9.92 -5.92
CA TYR A 226 -8.15 -8.49 -5.68
C TYR A 226 -7.34 -7.82 -6.79
N ILE A 227 -7.92 -6.81 -7.43
CA ILE A 227 -7.27 -6.14 -8.56
C ILE A 227 -7.53 -4.64 -8.49
N SER A 228 -6.50 -3.81 -8.71
CA SER A 228 -6.64 -2.35 -8.62
C SER A 228 -7.52 -1.80 -9.75
N LYS A 229 -8.19 -0.67 -9.51
CA LYS A 229 -8.99 0.02 -10.54
C LYS A 229 -8.13 0.43 -11.74
N PHE A 230 -6.87 0.80 -11.50
CA PHE A 230 -5.86 1.00 -12.54
C PHE A 230 -5.64 -0.24 -13.43
N GLU A 231 -5.41 -1.41 -12.85
CA GLU A 231 -5.21 -2.65 -13.61
C GLU A 231 -6.46 -3.07 -14.38
N ILE A 232 -7.65 -2.90 -13.79
CA ILE A 232 -8.91 -3.16 -14.48
C ILE A 232 -9.03 -2.27 -15.72
N ARG A 233 -8.75 -0.96 -15.60
CA ARG A 233 -8.74 -0.05 -16.75
C ARG A 233 -7.70 -0.44 -17.80
N GLU A 234 -6.51 -0.87 -17.38
CA GLU A 234 -5.47 -1.33 -18.30
C GLU A 234 -5.95 -2.55 -19.10
N ILE A 235 -6.59 -3.52 -18.43
CA ILE A 235 -7.16 -4.71 -19.05
C ILE A 235 -8.27 -4.34 -20.03
N ILE A 236 -9.20 -3.47 -19.65
CA ILE A 236 -10.27 -2.98 -20.52
C ILE A 236 -9.68 -2.27 -21.76
N LYS A 237 -8.68 -1.41 -21.57
CA LYS A 237 -8.03 -0.65 -22.66
C LYS A 237 -7.30 -1.56 -23.66
N LYS A 238 -6.76 -2.70 -23.23
CA LYS A 238 -6.14 -3.69 -24.12
C LYS A 238 -7.15 -4.41 -25.03
N GLY A 239 -8.45 -4.36 -24.70
CA GLY A 239 -9.52 -4.99 -25.44
C GLY A 239 -9.68 -6.48 -25.11
N GLY A 240 -10.68 -7.12 -25.72
CA GLY A 240 -11.02 -8.52 -25.44
C GLY A 240 -11.74 -8.74 -24.11
N VAL A 241 -12.33 -7.68 -23.55
CA VAL A 241 -13.07 -7.70 -22.28
C VAL A 241 -14.55 -7.50 -22.57
N GLU A 242 -15.36 -8.46 -22.12
CA GLU A 242 -16.82 -8.33 -22.10
C GLU A 242 -17.20 -7.47 -20.89
N GLN A 243 -18.07 -6.47 -21.07
CA GLN A 243 -18.46 -5.56 -20.01
C GLN A 243 -19.97 -5.61 -19.80
N HIS A 244 -20.37 -5.90 -18.57
CA HIS A 244 -21.76 -5.89 -18.13
C HIS A 244 -21.99 -4.85 -17.04
N HIS A 245 -23.24 -4.41 -16.94
CA HIS A 245 -23.71 -3.53 -15.88
C HIS A 245 -25.06 -4.07 -15.38
N SER A 246 -25.19 -4.20 -14.06
CA SER A 246 -26.43 -4.61 -13.40
C SER A 246 -26.60 -3.89 -12.07
N ASP A 247 -27.67 -4.21 -11.34
CA ASP A 247 -27.85 -3.75 -9.95
C ASP A 247 -26.73 -4.26 -9.02
N ASP A 248 -26.02 -5.32 -9.44
CA ASP A 248 -24.82 -5.86 -8.80
C ASP A 248 -23.52 -5.13 -9.24
N GLY A 249 -23.64 -3.96 -9.87
CA GLY A 249 -22.52 -3.10 -10.23
C GLY A 249 -21.93 -3.38 -11.61
N ASP A 250 -20.67 -3.02 -11.79
CA ASP A 250 -19.96 -3.15 -13.05
C ASP A 250 -19.16 -4.45 -13.08
N ILE A 251 -19.20 -5.14 -14.22
CA ILE A 251 -18.68 -6.50 -14.34
C ILE A 251 -17.90 -6.68 -15.66
N PRO A 252 -16.58 -6.48 -15.65
CA PRO A 252 -15.72 -6.87 -16.76
C PRO A 252 -15.36 -8.35 -16.64
N ILE A 253 -15.41 -9.04 -17.78
CA ILE A 253 -15.02 -10.43 -17.93
C ILE A 253 -13.87 -10.50 -18.94
N CYS A 254 -12.72 -10.97 -18.48
CA CYS A 254 -11.53 -11.17 -19.29
C CYS A 254 -11.31 -12.67 -19.54
N ASN A 255 -10.81 -13.02 -20.73
CA ASN A 255 -10.52 -14.42 -21.13
C ASN A 255 -11.72 -15.38 -20.94
N GLY A 256 -12.95 -14.85 -20.95
CA GLY A 256 -14.21 -15.58 -20.78
C GLY A 256 -14.44 -16.22 -19.41
N LEU A 257 -13.51 -16.10 -18.45
CA LEU A 257 -13.57 -16.79 -17.16
C LEU A 257 -13.08 -15.94 -15.97
N GLU A 258 -12.38 -14.83 -16.20
CA GLU A 258 -11.95 -13.92 -15.14
C GLU A 258 -13.05 -12.86 -14.95
N TRP A 259 -13.83 -13.00 -13.89
CA TRP A 259 -14.94 -12.10 -13.57
C TRP A 259 -14.50 -11.14 -12.47
N VAL A 260 -14.82 -9.85 -12.60
CA VAL A 260 -14.48 -8.86 -11.57
C VAL A 260 -15.74 -8.08 -11.20
N SER A 261 -16.02 -7.95 -9.91
CA SER A 261 -16.94 -6.91 -9.43
C SER A 261 -16.11 -5.67 -9.12
N TRP A 262 -16.48 -4.54 -9.70
CA TRP A 262 -15.82 -3.25 -9.44
C TRP A 262 -16.81 -2.10 -9.59
N MET A 263 -16.33 -0.90 -9.36
CA MET A 263 -17.07 0.33 -9.58
C MET A 263 -16.31 1.17 -10.61
N ASN A 264 -16.87 1.29 -11.82
CA ASN A 264 -16.31 2.15 -12.85
C ASN A 264 -16.56 3.64 -12.53
N THR A 265 -16.05 4.53 -13.38
CA THR A 265 -16.18 5.98 -13.22
C THR A 265 -17.64 6.46 -13.11
N ASP A 266 -18.53 5.92 -13.95
CA ASP A 266 -19.93 6.31 -13.96
C ASP A 266 -20.66 5.86 -12.68
N SER A 267 -20.45 4.61 -12.26
CA SER A 267 -21.02 4.06 -11.03
C SER A 267 -20.46 4.75 -9.78
N TYR A 268 -19.17 5.11 -9.78
CA TYR A 268 -18.55 5.92 -8.74
C TYR A 268 -19.25 7.28 -8.63
N GLN A 269 -19.44 7.98 -9.75
CA GLN A 269 -20.08 9.30 -9.75
C GLN A 269 -21.56 9.23 -9.35
N LYS A 270 -22.29 8.20 -9.78
CA LYS A 270 -23.67 7.93 -9.33
C LYS A 270 -23.73 7.73 -7.82
N ARG A 271 -22.83 6.92 -7.26
CA ARG A 271 -22.75 6.69 -5.81
C ARG A 271 -22.37 7.96 -5.05
N LEU A 272 -21.40 8.72 -5.53
CA LEU A 272 -21.01 9.99 -4.94
C LEU A 272 -22.20 10.98 -4.87
N ASN A 273 -22.95 11.11 -5.97
CA ASN A 273 -24.13 11.96 -6.02
C ASN A 273 -25.25 11.47 -5.08
N TRP A 274 -25.45 10.14 -5.00
CA TRP A 274 -26.40 9.53 -4.09
C TRP A 274 -26.04 9.79 -2.63
N VAL A 275 -24.79 9.53 -2.21
CA VAL A 275 -24.28 9.81 -0.86
C VAL A 275 -24.44 11.28 -0.49
N LYS A 276 -24.13 12.19 -1.42
CA LYS A 276 -24.31 13.63 -1.24
C LYS A 276 -25.78 14.00 -0.99
N GLY A 277 -26.72 13.34 -1.68
CA GLY A 277 -28.16 13.54 -1.48
C GLY A 277 -28.70 13.07 -0.13
N LEU A 278 -27.99 12.17 0.56
CA LEU A 278 -28.37 11.62 1.87
C LEU A 278 -27.81 12.42 3.05
N ASN A 279 -27.09 13.52 2.80
CA ASN A 279 -26.53 14.39 3.83
C ASN A 279 -25.54 13.68 4.80
N PHE A 280 -24.79 12.71 4.26
CA PHE A 280 -23.65 12.11 4.96
C PHE A 280 -22.44 13.07 4.99
N GLY A 281 -21.48 12.80 5.89
CA GLY A 281 -20.34 13.68 6.14
C GLY A 281 -19.34 13.79 4.99
N GLY A 282 -19.34 12.81 4.07
CA GLY A 282 -18.48 12.77 2.91
C GLY A 282 -18.22 11.34 2.43
N THR A 283 -17.15 11.17 1.65
CA THR A 283 -16.66 9.87 1.17
C THR A 283 -15.19 9.68 1.50
N SER A 284 -14.74 8.42 1.54
CA SER A 284 -13.34 8.04 1.70
C SER A 284 -12.96 7.02 0.63
N ASP A 285 -11.91 7.30 -0.14
CA ASP A 285 -11.44 6.39 -1.19
C ASP A 285 -10.46 5.36 -0.63
N TRP A 286 -10.75 4.06 -0.79
CA TRP A 286 -9.88 2.96 -0.40
C TRP A 286 -9.33 2.22 -1.63
N ALA A 287 -8.09 2.40 -2.05
CA ALA A 287 -7.14 3.43 -1.64
C ALA A 287 -6.62 4.17 -2.88
N ILE A 288 -6.13 5.39 -2.67
CA ILE A 288 -5.79 6.31 -3.77
C ILE A 288 -4.71 5.77 -4.71
N ASP A 289 -3.78 4.96 -4.22
CA ASP A 289 -2.72 4.33 -5.02
C ASP A 289 -3.25 3.28 -6.00
N LEU A 290 -4.45 2.75 -5.77
CA LEU A 290 -5.09 1.74 -6.63
C LEU A 290 -5.80 2.37 -7.83
N ASP A 291 -5.98 3.70 -7.83
CA ASP A 291 -6.57 4.45 -8.94
C ASP A 291 -5.53 5.25 -9.76
N ALA A 292 -4.28 5.31 -9.30
CA ALA A 292 -3.25 6.14 -9.93
C ALA A 292 -2.75 5.54 -11.26
N ASN A 293 -2.75 6.35 -12.32
CA ASN A 293 -2.05 6.04 -13.57
C ASN A 293 -0.53 6.21 -13.38
N TYR A 294 0.15 5.19 -12.88
CA TYR A 294 1.62 5.19 -12.85
C TYR A 294 2.16 4.88 -14.25
N GLY A 295 2.69 5.89 -14.97
CA GLY A 295 3.56 5.67 -16.14
C GLY A 295 3.16 6.30 -17.48
N ALA A 296 2.13 7.14 -17.54
CA ALA A 296 1.95 8.07 -18.65
C ALA A 296 2.38 9.47 -18.16
N ASN A 297 3.12 10.24 -18.96
CA ASN A 297 3.68 11.56 -18.60
C ASN A 297 2.62 12.67 -18.40
N ASP A 298 1.53 12.34 -17.72
CA ASP A 298 0.41 13.18 -17.35
C ASP A 298 0.61 13.44 -15.85
N GLY A 299 1.36 14.50 -15.54
CA GLY A 299 1.61 14.93 -14.17
C GLY A 299 0.32 14.97 -13.37
N GLY A 300 0.38 14.53 -12.10
CA GLY A 300 -0.75 14.52 -11.17
C GLY A 300 -2.02 14.06 -11.86
N GLY A 301 -2.10 12.77 -12.18
CA GLY A 301 -3.23 12.17 -12.86
C GLY A 301 -4.51 12.85 -12.38
N LYS A 302 -5.23 13.46 -13.31
CA LYS A 302 -6.66 13.70 -13.10
C LYS A 302 -7.24 12.32 -12.86
N GLY A 303 -7.27 11.89 -11.61
CA GLY A 303 -8.20 10.87 -11.18
C GLY A 303 -9.57 11.29 -11.68
N ASP A 304 -10.41 10.30 -11.98
CA ASP A 304 -11.78 10.51 -12.38
C ASP A 304 -12.37 11.71 -11.63
N ASP A 305 -12.83 12.68 -12.40
CA ASP A 305 -13.02 14.09 -12.12
C ASP A 305 -14.18 14.41 -11.14
N GLY A 306 -14.37 13.55 -10.14
CA GLY A 306 -15.23 13.73 -8.98
C GLY A 306 -14.59 14.52 -7.82
N SER A 307 -13.28 14.76 -7.84
CA SER A 307 -12.59 15.61 -6.85
C SER A 307 -12.21 16.95 -7.47
N THR A 308 -13.04 17.97 -7.25
CA THR A 308 -12.70 19.36 -7.62
C THR A 308 -11.64 19.92 -6.69
N GLY A 309 -10.39 19.47 -6.88
CA GLY A 309 -9.20 20.04 -6.28
C GLY A 309 -8.28 20.57 -7.37
N LYS A 310 -8.45 21.85 -7.77
CA LYS A 310 -7.39 22.56 -8.49
C LYS A 310 -6.21 22.72 -7.53
N GLY A 311 -5.10 22.04 -7.80
CA GLY A 311 -3.90 22.09 -6.97
C GLY A 311 -2.66 21.66 -7.74
N GLU A 312 -2.04 22.65 -8.35
CA GLU A 312 -0.65 22.81 -8.81
C GLU A 312 0.32 21.62 -8.82
N SER A 313 1.03 21.52 -9.96
CA SER A 313 2.19 20.68 -10.22
C SER A 313 3.26 20.74 -9.13
N GLY A 314 3.65 19.58 -8.61
CA GLY A 314 4.85 19.42 -7.80
C GLY A 314 5.32 17.97 -7.86
N SER A 315 6.10 17.63 -8.88
CA SER A 315 6.70 16.30 -9.03
C SER A 315 7.70 16.04 -7.91
N ALA A 316 7.37 15.12 -7.02
CA ALA A 316 8.27 14.42 -6.13
C ALA A 316 7.91 12.92 -6.15
N GLY A 317 8.28 12.20 -7.22
CA GLY A 317 7.76 10.86 -7.51
C GLY A 317 8.75 9.71 -7.33
N ASN A 318 8.27 8.54 -6.89
CA ASN A 318 9.04 7.30 -6.96
C ASN A 318 9.22 6.88 -8.43
N VAL A 319 10.41 6.45 -8.81
CA VAL A 319 10.75 5.97 -10.16
C VAL A 319 11.17 4.51 -10.03
N ILE A 320 10.30 3.59 -10.44
CA ILE A 320 10.56 2.15 -10.36
C ILE A 320 11.43 1.74 -11.55
N ILE A 321 12.54 1.09 -11.27
CA ILE A 321 13.52 0.66 -12.27
C ILE A 321 13.24 -0.77 -12.72
N SER A 322 13.29 -1.02 -14.02
CA SER A 322 13.13 -2.38 -14.57
C SER A 322 14.30 -3.29 -14.16
N PRO A 323 14.07 -4.58 -13.87
CA PRO A 323 15.14 -5.57 -13.65
C PRO A 323 16.16 -5.65 -14.78
N ASP A 324 15.76 -5.31 -16.01
CA ASP A 324 16.63 -5.28 -17.18
C ASP A 324 17.76 -4.25 -17.05
N ILE A 325 17.68 -3.31 -16.11
CA ILE A 325 18.76 -2.35 -15.85
C ILE A 325 20.10 -3.04 -15.57
N TYR A 326 20.08 -4.24 -14.99
CA TYR A 326 21.28 -5.01 -14.66
C TYR A 326 21.88 -5.78 -15.84
N SER A 327 21.15 -5.93 -16.94
CA SER A 327 21.59 -6.65 -18.13
C SER A 327 21.93 -5.72 -19.31
N GLN A 328 21.73 -4.41 -19.16
CA GLN A 328 22.10 -3.41 -20.17
C GLN A 328 23.62 -3.37 -20.38
N LYS A 329 24.05 -3.43 -21.64
CA LYS A 329 25.45 -3.26 -22.02
C LYS A 329 25.80 -1.77 -22.08
N GLY A 330 26.75 -1.34 -21.26
CA GLY A 330 27.18 0.07 -21.15
C GLY A 330 26.59 0.77 -19.92
N ASP A 331 26.77 2.09 -19.82
CA ASP A 331 26.25 2.88 -18.71
C ASP A 331 24.72 3.02 -18.83
N ALA A 332 23.99 2.29 -18.00
CA ALA A 332 22.54 2.34 -17.96
C ALA A 332 22.06 3.74 -17.53
N GLN A 333 21.17 4.37 -18.31
CA GLN A 333 20.67 5.72 -18.03
C GLN A 333 19.24 5.69 -17.52
N VAL A 334 19.01 6.41 -16.43
CA VAL A 334 17.68 6.63 -15.86
C VAL A 334 17.49 8.13 -15.66
N SER A 335 16.37 8.66 -16.13
CA SER A 335 16.04 10.08 -16.03
C SER A 335 14.71 10.31 -15.34
N CYS A 336 14.64 11.35 -14.51
CA CYS A 336 13.42 11.84 -13.89
C CYS A 336 13.56 13.34 -13.59
N GLN A 337 12.46 14.04 -13.32
CA GLN A 337 12.50 15.44 -12.87
C GLN A 337 12.63 15.48 -11.33
N PRO A 338 13.78 15.92 -10.77
CA PRO A 338 13.98 15.94 -9.33
C PRO A 338 12.94 16.84 -8.61
N PRO A 339 12.54 16.52 -7.37
CA PRO A 339 12.97 15.36 -6.59
C PRO A 339 12.35 14.04 -7.09
N CYS A 340 13.13 12.97 -7.06
CA CYS A 340 12.66 11.62 -7.37
C CYS A 340 13.17 10.64 -6.33
N ASN A 341 12.56 9.46 -6.26
CA ASN A 341 13.10 8.37 -5.46
C ASN A 341 13.16 7.10 -6.31
N PHE A 342 14.37 6.70 -6.69
CA PHE A 342 14.57 5.51 -7.52
C PHE A 342 14.40 4.25 -6.67
N VAL A 343 13.48 3.39 -7.11
CA VAL A 343 13.20 2.08 -6.50
C VAL A 343 13.80 1.03 -7.42
N PHE A 344 14.92 0.45 -7.01
CA PHE A 344 15.63 -0.54 -7.80
C PHE A 344 15.12 -1.96 -7.48
N PRO A 345 15.03 -2.84 -8.49
CA PRO A 345 14.65 -4.22 -8.28
C PRO A 345 15.77 -4.98 -7.57
N PRO A 346 15.49 -6.08 -6.85
CA PRO A 346 16.53 -6.89 -6.26
C PRO A 346 17.54 -7.38 -7.30
N TRP A 347 18.83 -7.33 -6.97
CA TRP A 347 19.89 -7.88 -7.80
C TRP A 347 19.87 -9.40 -7.71
N ILE A 348 19.78 -10.09 -8.85
CA ILE A 348 19.79 -11.56 -8.90
C ILE A 348 21.25 -12.04 -9.03
N LEU A 349 21.67 -12.89 -8.11
CA LEU A 349 22.99 -13.50 -8.11
C LEU A 349 23.00 -14.78 -8.94
N ASP A 350 24.11 -15.03 -9.64
CA ASP A 350 24.29 -16.24 -10.43
C ASP A 350 24.23 -17.51 -9.57
N GLN A 351 24.73 -17.41 -8.33
CA GLN A 351 24.72 -18.48 -7.34
C GLN A 351 24.27 -17.97 -5.96
N PRO A 352 23.64 -18.83 -5.14
CA PRO A 352 23.34 -18.50 -3.75
C PRO A 352 24.60 -18.06 -2.99
N THR A 353 24.52 -16.91 -2.34
CA THR A 353 25.63 -16.31 -1.59
C THR A 353 25.27 -16.21 -0.11
N THR A 354 26.20 -16.60 0.75
CA THR A 354 26.06 -16.50 2.21
C THR A 354 26.60 -15.17 2.70
N ILE A 355 25.73 -14.37 3.33
CA ILE A 355 26.03 -13.06 3.89
C ILE A 355 26.08 -13.22 5.41
N SER A 356 27.17 -12.79 6.04
CA SER A 356 27.37 -12.87 7.49
C SER A 356 27.39 -11.46 8.10
N PRO A 357 26.27 -10.96 8.64
CA PRO A 357 26.25 -9.65 9.28
C PRO A 357 27.17 -9.61 10.52
N PRO A 358 27.74 -8.45 10.85
CA PRO A 358 28.54 -8.29 12.06
C PRO A 358 27.68 -8.51 13.32
N LYS A 359 28.34 -8.82 14.43
CA LYS A 359 27.65 -8.92 15.74
C LYS A 359 26.98 -7.59 16.09
N ALA A 360 25.79 -7.67 16.68
CA ALA A 360 25.01 -6.50 17.06
C ALA A 360 25.01 -6.31 18.58
N THR A 361 25.15 -5.06 19.02
CA THR A 361 24.96 -4.68 20.43
C THR A 361 23.49 -4.34 20.65
N VAL A 362 22.84 -5.03 21.58
CA VAL A 362 21.42 -4.87 21.90
C VAL A 362 21.28 -4.45 23.35
N THR A 363 20.55 -3.36 23.58
CA THR A 363 20.16 -2.89 24.92
C THR A 363 18.68 -3.13 25.11
N TYR A 364 18.30 -3.73 26.23
CA TYR A 364 16.92 -4.05 26.53
C TYR A 364 16.58 -3.77 28.00
N PHE A 365 15.30 -3.50 28.23
CA PHE A 365 14.75 -3.12 29.53
C PHE A 365 13.94 -4.28 30.11
N GLU A 366 14.26 -4.67 31.34
CA GLU A 366 13.58 -5.75 32.05
C GLU A 366 12.82 -5.17 33.25
N ASN A 367 11.55 -5.51 33.39
CA ASN A 367 10.75 -5.20 34.58
C ASN A 367 10.20 -6.51 35.15
N TRP A 368 10.35 -6.73 36.46
CA TRP A 368 9.77 -7.89 37.14
C TRP A 368 9.28 -7.52 38.54
N SER A 369 8.30 -8.28 39.04
CA SER A 369 7.83 -8.16 40.41
C SER A 369 8.76 -8.92 41.34
N THR A 370 9.12 -8.32 42.47
CA THR A 370 9.94 -8.94 43.51
C THR A 370 9.39 -8.58 44.89
N THR A 371 9.59 -9.46 45.87
CA THR A 371 9.13 -9.25 47.24
C THR A 371 10.33 -8.91 48.10
N ILE A 372 10.30 -7.74 48.73
CA ILE A 372 11.33 -7.29 49.67
C ILE A 372 10.75 -7.20 51.09
N THR A 373 11.55 -7.51 52.10
CA THR A 373 11.12 -7.37 53.50
C THR A 373 11.58 -6.03 54.05
N VAL A 374 10.62 -5.17 54.40
CA VAL A 374 10.90 -3.87 55.02
C VAL A 374 10.31 -3.86 56.43
N LYS A 375 11.16 -3.75 57.45
CA LYS A 375 10.76 -3.74 58.88
C LYS A 375 9.89 -4.95 59.28
N GLY A 376 10.20 -6.14 58.75
CA GLY A 376 9.49 -7.38 59.07
C GLY A 376 8.19 -7.61 58.28
N ALA A 377 7.78 -6.67 57.41
CA ALA A 377 6.66 -6.86 56.49
C ALA A 377 7.17 -7.17 55.08
N ALA A 378 6.62 -8.21 54.45
CA ALA A 378 6.88 -8.54 53.05
C ALA A 378 6.09 -7.59 52.13
N ILE A 379 6.79 -6.84 51.30
CA ILE A 379 6.23 -5.89 50.34
C ILE A 379 6.59 -6.34 48.93
N THR A 380 5.58 -6.59 48.10
CA THR A 380 5.77 -6.81 46.67
C THR A 380 5.98 -5.47 45.97
N THR A 381 7.09 -5.32 45.27
CA THR A 381 7.47 -4.13 44.50
C THR A 381 7.90 -4.52 43.09
N THR A 382 8.04 -3.54 42.20
CA THR A 382 8.56 -3.74 40.84
C THR A 382 10.04 -3.35 40.80
N ALA A 383 10.88 -4.24 40.29
CA ALA A 383 12.28 -3.98 40.00
C ALA A 383 12.48 -3.85 38.49
N SER A 384 13.39 -2.97 38.09
CA SER A 384 13.76 -2.73 36.70
C SER A 384 15.27 -2.84 36.51
N SER A 385 15.70 -3.36 35.35
CA SER A 385 17.12 -3.45 34.97
C SER A 385 17.29 -3.11 33.50
N VAL A 386 18.37 -2.41 33.17
CA VAL A 386 18.81 -2.20 31.79
C VAL A 386 20.00 -3.11 31.55
N THR A 387 19.96 -3.90 30.49
CA THR A 387 21.05 -4.81 30.15
C THR A 387 21.45 -4.63 28.70
N THR A 388 22.77 -4.56 28.47
CA THR A 388 23.36 -4.46 27.14
C THR A 388 24.15 -5.74 26.88
N THR A 389 23.88 -6.41 25.77
CA THR A 389 24.55 -7.64 25.35
C THR A 389 24.94 -7.59 23.88
N VAL A 390 25.93 -8.40 23.49
CA VAL A 390 26.36 -8.53 22.10
C VAL A 390 25.87 -9.87 21.57
N ILE A 391 25.07 -9.84 20.50
CA ILE A 391 24.52 -11.04 19.88
C ILE A 391 25.18 -11.31 18.53
N SER A 392 25.25 -12.58 18.15
CA SER A 392 25.64 -12.99 16.79
C SER A 392 24.40 -13.10 15.92
N ILE A 393 24.42 -12.46 14.76
CA ILE A 393 23.36 -12.60 13.76
C ILE A 393 23.69 -13.84 12.91
N PRO A 394 22.76 -14.79 12.72
CA PRO A 394 22.97 -15.93 11.85
C PRO A 394 23.27 -15.49 10.41
N PRO A 395 24.14 -16.21 9.70
CA PRO A 395 24.38 -15.92 8.28
C PRO A 395 23.12 -16.19 7.45
N ILE A 396 22.94 -15.39 6.40
CA ILE A 396 21.80 -15.45 5.49
C ILE A 396 22.29 -15.93 4.13
N THR A 397 21.77 -17.05 3.64
CA THR A 397 22.02 -17.52 2.29
C THR A 397 20.91 -17.02 1.37
N THR A 398 21.24 -16.23 0.36
CA THR A 398 20.26 -15.67 -0.58
C THR A 398 20.78 -15.72 -2.03
N LYS A 399 19.86 -15.83 -2.99
CA LYS A 399 20.13 -15.66 -4.43
C LYS A 399 19.76 -14.26 -4.93
N THR A 400 19.17 -13.43 -4.08
CA THR A 400 18.79 -12.05 -4.41
C THR A 400 19.32 -11.09 -3.36
N ILE A 401 19.81 -9.93 -3.81
CA ILE A 401 20.22 -8.83 -2.95
C ILE A 401 19.25 -7.68 -3.20
N SER A 402 18.32 -7.46 -2.26
CA SER A 402 17.53 -6.23 -2.25
C SER A 402 18.45 -5.02 -2.12
N VAL A 403 18.03 -3.88 -2.65
CA VAL A 403 18.82 -2.65 -2.70
C VAL A 403 18.04 -1.50 -2.08
N TRP A 404 18.75 -0.57 -1.44
CA TRP A 404 18.13 0.62 -0.86
C TRP A 404 17.56 1.52 -1.96
N ASN A 405 16.41 2.13 -1.68
CA ASN A 405 15.86 3.19 -2.52
C ASN A 405 16.77 4.40 -2.51
N HIS A 406 16.93 5.05 -3.66
CA HIS A 406 17.81 6.20 -3.81
C HIS A 406 17.00 7.47 -4.04
N SER A 407 16.97 8.35 -3.03
CA SER A 407 16.38 9.68 -3.16
C SER A 407 17.31 10.60 -3.93
N TRP A 408 16.79 11.18 -5.01
CA TRP A 408 17.52 11.95 -5.99
C TRP A 408 16.99 13.38 -6.05
N ASN A 409 17.86 14.34 -5.76
CA ASN A 409 17.54 15.78 -5.75
C ASN A 409 18.50 16.62 -6.61
N SER A 410 19.43 15.99 -7.32
CA SER A 410 20.50 16.65 -8.08
C SER A 410 20.23 16.59 -9.59
N THR A 411 20.97 17.37 -10.38
CA THR A 411 20.81 17.41 -11.84
C THR A 411 21.78 16.51 -12.60
N ASN A 412 22.82 15.95 -11.95
CA ASN A 412 23.73 14.94 -12.53
C ASN A 412 24.65 14.31 -11.45
N ALA A 413 24.61 13.00 -11.28
CA ALA A 413 25.55 12.20 -10.47
C ALA A 413 25.49 10.70 -10.83
N THR A 414 26.48 9.93 -10.40
CA THR A 414 26.43 8.47 -10.43
C THR A 414 25.71 7.96 -9.18
N ILE A 415 24.72 7.09 -9.34
CA ILE A 415 24.03 6.44 -8.23
C ILE A 415 24.79 5.15 -7.89
N TRP A 416 25.26 5.04 -6.65
CA TRP A 416 25.80 3.80 -6.12
C TRP A 416 24.69 3.04 -5.41
N LEU A 417 24.44 1.80 -5.84
CA LEU A 417 23.46 0.94 -5.20
C LEU A 417 24.04 0.36 -3.92
N THR A 418 23.31 0.51 -2.82
CA THR A 418 23.65 -0.10 -1.53
C THR A 418 22.75 -1.29 -1.30
N ALA A 419 23.32 -2.42 -0.91
CA ALA A 419 22.55 -3.61 -0.53
C ALA A 419 21.65 -3.30 0.69
N SER A 420 20.46 -3.89 0.71
CA SER A 420 19.45 -3.77 1.76
C SER A 420 18.91 -5.16 2.10
N VAL A 421 19.81 -6.05 2.53
CA VAL A 421 19.48 -7.45 2.81
C VAL A 421 18.64 -7.51 4.08
N PRO A 422 17.35 -7.91 4.00
CA PRO A 422 16.51 -8.00 5.19
C PRO A 422 17.03 -9.12 6.09
N ILE A 423 17.30 -8.79 7.36
CA ILE A 423 17.67 -9.78 8.37
C ILE A 423 16.39 -10.22 9.10
N PRO A 424 16.07 -11.52 9.13
CA PRO A 424 14.93 -12.03 9.89
C PRO A 424 15.01 -11.68 11.38
N PRO A 425 13.88 -11.45 12.07
CA PRO A 425 13.88 -11.23 13.50
C PRO A 425 14.51 -12.41 14.26
N LEU A 426 15.26 -12.08 15.32
CA LEU A 426 15.93 -13.06 16.17
C LEU A 426 15.24 -13.15 17.53
N THR A 427 14.78 -14.34 17.88
CA THR A 427 14.27 -14.62 19.23
C THR A 427 15.43 -14.83 20.17
N LEU A 428 15.54 -13.98 21.18
CA LEU A 428 16.54 -14.02 22.22
C LEU A 428 15.89 -14.45 23.52
N THR A 429 16.38 -15.54 24.11
CA THR A 429 15.87 -16.08 25.38
C THR A 429 16.97 -16.02 26.42
N ARG A 430 16.73 -15.37 27.54
CA ARG A 430 17.61 -15.45 28.72
C ARG A 430 17.04 -16.43 29.73
N THR A 431 17.85 -17.40 30.11
CA THR A 431 17.52 -18.34 31.19
C THR A 431 17.38 -17.61 32.52
N SER A 432 16.50 -18.13 33.37
CA SER A 432 16.27 -17.61 34.72
C SER A 432 17.55 -17.68 35.55
N THR A 433 17.87 -16.62 36.28
CA THR A 433 18.87 -16.63 37.35
C THR A 433 18.15 -16.47 38.68
N SER A 434 18.23 -17.48 39.54
CA SER A 434 17.76 -17.42 40.93
C SER A 434 18.94 -17.19 41.87
N SER A 435 18.85 -16.21 42.75
CA SER A 435 19.69 -16.09 43.96
C SER A 435 18.82 -16.31 45.21
N SER A 436 19.44 -16.35 46.39
CA SER A 436 18.72 -16.42 47.67
C SER A 436 17.76 -15.25 47.90
N ASP A 437 17.96 -14.15 47.18
CA ASP A 437 17.33 -12.86 47.47
C ASP A 437 16.29 -12.46 46.41
N PHE A 438 16.30 -13.08 45.22
CA PHE A 438 15.28 -12.87 44.18
C PHE A 438 15.26 -13.97 43.10
N VAL A 439 14.09 -14.15 42.48
CA VAL A 439 13.89 -14.99 41.29
C VAL A 439 13.66 -14.09 40.07
N ARG A 440 14.51 -14.17 39.04
CA ARG A 440 14.26 -13.51 37.75
C ARG A 440 13.50 -14.46 36.81
N PRO A 441 12.37 -14.05 36.22
CA PRO A 441 11.69 -14.89 35.23
C PRO A 441 12.55 -15.09 33.97
N VAL A 442 12.25 -16.14 33.21
CA VAL A 442 12.78 -16.28 31.84
C VAL A 442 12.19 -15.15 31.01
N ILE A 443 13.05 -14.44 30.28
CA ILE A 443 12.62 -13.35 29.40
C ILE A 443 12.99 -13.75 27.98
N THR A 444 11.97 -13.71 27.12
CA THR A 444 12.12 -13.87 25.68
C THR A 444 11.79 -12.55 25.02
N TRP A 445 12.65 -12.06 24.15
CA TRP A 445 12.39 -10.87 23.35
C TRP A 445 12.84 -11.08 21.91
N THR A 446 12.22 -10.32 21.00
CA THR A 446 12.54 -10.36 19.58
C THR A 446 13.42 -9.17 19.23
N TYR A 447 14.57 -9.43 18.61
CA TYR A 447 15.45 -8.40 18.08
C TYR A 447 15.31 -8.33 16.56
N SER A 448 14.97 -7.14 16.05
CA SER A 448 14.82 -6.87 14.61
C SER A 448 15.90 -5.89 14.14
N PRO A 449 17.04 -6.38 13.63
CA PRO A 449 18.21 -5.54 13.28
C PRO A 449 18.01 -4.59 12.10
N GLY A 450 16.87 -4.64 11.41
CA GLY A 450 16.66 -3.93 10.15
C GLY A 450 17.50 -4.52 9.00
N PRO A 451 17.38 -3.95 7.79
CA PRO A 451 18.16 -4.40 6.63
C PRO A 451 19.66 -4.07 6.76
N TYR A 452 20.50 -4.93 6.16
CA TYR A 452 21.96 -4.85 6.17
C TYR A 452 22.56 -4.55 4.79
N PRO A 453 23.62 -3.71 4.71
CA PRO A 453 24.14 -2.82 5.77
C PRO A 453 23.14 -1.73 6.17
N SER A 454 23.30 -1.21 7.39
CA SER A 454 22.48 -0.10 7.87
C SER A 454 22.88 1.21 7.15
N LEU A 455 21.91 2.07 6.85
CA LEU A 455 22.15 3.34 6.13
C LEU A 455 23.15 4.29 6.82
N GLN A 456 23.42 4.12 8.12
CA GLN A 456 24.37 4.96 8.86
C GLN A 456 25.85 4.72 8.49
N THR A 457 26.18 3.61 7.82
CA THR A 457 27.57 3.36 7.36
C THR A 457 27.85 3.90 5.95
N ALA A 458 26.82 4.30 5.20
CA ALA A 458 26.96 4.78 3.83
C ALA A 458 27.32 6.29 3.84
N ASN A 459 28.57 6.60 3.53
CA ASN A 459 28.97 7.98 3.26
C ASN A 459 28.50 8.36 1.85
N PRO A 460 27.62 9.36 1.67
CA PRO A 460 27.21 9.82 0.34
C PRO A 460 28.39 10.54 -0.32
N GLY A 461 29.27 9.79 -0.98
CA GLY A 461 30.45 10.32 -1.66
C GLY A 461 31.70 9.45 -1.65
N LYS A 462 31.68 8.25 -1.04
CA LYS A 462 32.77 7.26 -1.18
C LYS A 462 32.21 5.87 -1.47
N PRO A 463 32.91 5.04 -2.27
CA PRO A 463 32.55 3.64 -2.40
C PRO A 463 32.66 2.96 -1.02
N ASP A 464 31.62 2.22 -0.65
CA ASP A 464 31.61 1.36 0.53
C ASP A 464 32.71 0.27 0.41
N PRO A 465 33.26 -0.23 1.53
CA PRO A 465 34.26 -1.29 1.50
C PRO A 465 33.69 -2.55 0.81
N THR A 466 34.44 -3.07 -0.16
CA THR A 466 34.09 -4.26 -0.93
C THR A 466 33.85 -5.48 -0.02
N PRO A 467 32.77 -6.24 -0.23
CA PRO A 467 32.58 -7.56 0.40
C PRO A 467 33.76 -8.49 0.08
N PRO A 468 34.09 -9.46 0.95
CA PRO A 468 35.16 -10.43 0.66
C PRO A 468 34.75 -11.28 -0.56
N GLY A 469 35.45 -11.10 -1.68
CA GLY A 469 35.15 -11.76 -2.95
C GLY A 469 35.88 -13.10 -3.17
N PRO A 470 35.38 -13.98 -4.05
CA PRO A 470 36.16 -15.04 -4.71
C PRO A 470 36.90 -14.50 -5.97
N PRO A 471 37.86 -15.24 -6.58
CA PRO A 471 39.07 -14.68 -7.22
C PRO A 471 38.89 -14.10 -8.64
N SER A 472 39.81 -13.20 -9.03
CA SER A 472 39.84 -12.39 -10.28
C SER A 472 40.25 -13.16 -11.54
N PRO A 473 39.72 -12.84 -12.75
CA PRO A 473 40.51 -12.21 -13.85
C PRO A 473 39.67 -11.43 -14.95
N PRO A 474 40.22 -10.88 -16.06
CA PRO A 474 41.34 -9.94 -16.32
C PRO A 474 40.84 -8.60 -17.00
N PRO A 475 41.71 -7.77 -17.65
CA PRO A 475 42.00 -6.36 -17.29
C PRO A 475 41.05 -5.26 -17.81
N LEU A 476 41.16 -4.13 -17.11
CA LEU A 476 40.48 -2.83 -17.22
C LEU A 476 40.41 -2.19 -18.63
N LEU A 477 39.27 -1.57 -18.94
CA LEU A 477 39.19 -0.37 -19.78
C LEU A 477 38.70 0.80 -18.91
N GLN A 478 39.63 1.67 -18.52
CA GLN A 478 39.33 2.99 -17.97
C GLN A 478 38.79 3.89 -19.09
N GLY A 479 37.66 4.57 -18.86
CA GLY A 479 37.12 5.58 -19.77
C GLY A 479 36.31 6.64 -19.05
N ARG A 480 36.77 7.90 -19.13
CA ARG A 480 36.15 9.13 -18.60
C ARG A 480 34.81 9.44 -19.26
N LEU A 481 33.83 9.91 -18.47
CA LEU A 481 32.68 10.68 -18.95
C LEU A 481 33.11 12.13 -19.29
N VAL A 482 32.95 12.53 -20.55
CA VAL A 482 32.92 13.94 -20.99
C VAL A 482 31.65 14.13 -21.80
N SER A 483 30.85 15.16 -21.49
CA SER A 483 29.65 15.50 -22.26
C SER A 483 30.02 16.27 -23.54
N GLN A 484 29.31 15.99 -24.64
CA GLN A 484 29.14 16.97 -25.72
C GLN A 484 27.77 17.61 -25.60
N VAL A 485 27.77 18.93 -25.43
CA VAL A 485 26.62 19.81 -25.65
C VAL A 485 26.62 20.16 -27.14
N SER A 486 25.56 19.82 -27.88
CA SER A 486 25.29 20.47 -29.17
C SER A 486 24.27 21.60 -28.98
N ARG A 487 24.69 22.78 -29.44
CA ARG A 487 24.03 24.08 -29.35
C ARG A 487 22.83 24.15 -30.29
N ALA A 488 21.71 24.72 -29.84
CA ALA A 488 20.85 25.58 -30.66
C ALA A 488 19.77 26.29 -29.82
N ALA A 489 20.19 27.24 -28.97
CA ALA A 489 19.36 28.38 -28.59
C ALA A 489 19.99 29.61 -29.23
N ASN A 490 19.51 30.00 -30.42
CA ASN A 490 19.58 31.35 -31.01
C ASN A 490 19.10 31.33 -32.47
N LEU A 491 17.77 31.26 -32.69
CA LEU A 491 17.15 31.79 -33.92
C LEU A 491 15.63 32.00 -33.74
N ALA A 492 15.23 32.74 -32.70
CA ALA A 492 13.82 33.15 -32.53
C ALA A 492 13.69 34.63 -32.10
N ARG A 493 14.65 35.46 -32.49
CA ARG A 493 14.63 36.92 -32.26
C ARG A 493 15.11 37.75 -33.46
N LEU A 494 15.05 37.18 -34.66
CA LEU A 494 15.18 37.88 -35.93
C LEU A 494 14.07 37.32 -36.83
N ILE A 495 13.38 38.16 -37.60
CA ILE A 495 12.15 37.88 -38.37
C ILE A 495 10.85 38.11 -37.55
N ALA A 496 10.79 39.27 -36.90
CA ALA A 496 9.54 40.00 -36.66
C ALA A 496 9.74 41.46 -37.16
N THR A 497 10.24 41.59 -38.38
CA THR A 497 10.33 42.86 -39.11
C THR A 497 10.34 42.53 -40.60
N LEU A 498 9.42 43.14 -41.36
CA LEU A 498 9.16 42.94 -42.80
C LEU A 498 8.33 41.66 -43.06
N GLY A 499 7.02 41.66 -43.31
CA GLY A 499 6.22 42.62 -44.07
C GLY A 499 6.06 42.13 -45.50
N ILE A 500 4.80 41.86 -45.90
CA ILE A 500 4.23 41.87 -47.26
C ILE A 500 3.94 40.51 -47.95
N GLN A 501 2.62 40.25 -48.11
CA GLN A 501 1.82 39.67 -49.23
C GLN A 501 2.25 38.33 -49.89
N ALA A 502 1.40 37.46 -50.43
CA ALA A 502 -0.05 37.31 -50.59
C ALA A 502 -0.28 35.87 -51.14
N ALA A 503 -1.34 35.19 -50.71
CA ALA A 503 -2.43 34.68 -51.54
C ALA A 503 -2.32 33.27 -52.18
N LEU A 504 -3.34 32.46 -51.86
CA LEU A 504 -4.10 31.53 -52.71
C LEU A 504 -3.36 30.39 -53.44
N ALA A 505 -3.69 29.14 -53.11
CA ALA A 505 -4.56 28.30 -53.97
C ALA A 505 -4.80 26.89 -53.40
N TYR A 506 -6.07 26.52 -53.38
CA TYR A 506 -6.60 25.16 -53.48
C TYR A 506 -6.14 24.50 -54.80
N ALA A 507 -5.69 23.23 -54.77
CA ALA A 507 -5.71 22.29 -55.91
C ALA A 507 -5.45 20.86 -55.37
N ASP A 508 -6.43 19.96 -55.36
CA ASP A 508 -6.83 19.04 -56.46
C ASP A 508 -5.95 17.78 -56.51
N ALA A 509 -6.49 16.67 -55.98
CA ALA A 509 -5.85 15.34 -55.87
C ALA A 509 -5.82 14.55 -57.20
N SER A 510 -5.90 15.25 -58.33
CA SER A 510 -5.85 14.67 -59.68
C SER A 510 -4.47 14.78 -60.36
N ALA A 511 -3.46 15.35 -59.69
CA ALA A 511 -2.13 15.60 -60.28
C ALA A 511 -0.98 14.68 -59.78
N LEU A 512 -1.26 13.60 -59.04
CA LEU A 512 -0.22 12.67 -58.59
C LEU A 512 0.14 11.65 -59.68
N SER A 513 1.43 11.47 -59.93
CA SER A 513 1.96 10.55 -60.93
C SER A 513 1.90 9.09 -60.48
N ALA A 514 1.87 8.14 -61.42
CA ALA A 514 1.85 6.70 -61.15
C ALA A 514 2.95 6.21 -60.16
N PRO A 515 4.21 6.70 -60.19
CA PRO A 515 5.22 6.28 -59.22
C PRO A 515 4.96 6.81 -57.78
N GLU A 516 4.24 7.92 -57.61
CA GLU A 516 3.93 8.49 -56.29
C GLU A 516 2.78 7.75 -55.60
N LYS A 517 1.87 7.13 -56.37
CA LYS A 517 0.86 6.19 -55.84
C LYS A 517 1.48 4.83 -55.46
N ALA A 518 2.47 4.35 -56.21
CA ALA A 518 3.15 3.07 -55.93
C ALA A 518 4.04 3.12 -54.66
N ALA A 519 4.56 4.31 -54.29
CA ALA A 519 5.34 4.49 -53.07
C ALA A 519 4.49 4.44 -51.78
N LEU A 520 3.18 4.71 -51.87
CA LEU A 520 2.25 4.64 -50.74
C LEU A 520 1.74 3.21 -50.48
N GLU A 521 1.73 2.33 -51.49
CA GLU A 521 1.31 0.93 -51.36
C GLU A 521 2.45 -0.04 -50.96
N ALA A 522 3.72 0.37 -51.09
CA ALA A 522 4.90 -0.43 -50.73
C ALA A 522 5.31 -0.36 -49.24
N ALA A 523 4.60 0.41 -48.41
CA ALA A 523 4.91 0.58 -46.97
C ALA A 523 4.12 -0.37 -46.04
N ALA A 524 3.38 -1.34 -46.58
CA ALA A 524 2.60 -2.30 -45.80
C ALA A 524 3.14 -3.74 -45.92
N TRP A 525 3.83 -4.19 -44.84
CA TRP A 525 4.31 -5.56 -44.52
C TRP A 525 5.49 -6.13 -45.34
N PRO A 526 6.39 -7.00 -44.78
CA PRO A 526 6.06 -8.29 -44.13
C PRO A 526 7.06 -8.74 -43.00
N PRO A 527 7.46 -10.03 -42.80
CA PRO A 527 7.04 -10.93 -41.70
C PRO A 527 8.22 -11.57 -40.88
N GLN A 528 7.89 -12.58 -40.06
CA GLN A 528 8.72 -13.34 -39.11
C GLN A 528 9.94 -14.12 -39.69
N VAL A 529 10.93 -14.39 -38.79
CA VAL A 529 11.64 -15.67 -38.48
C VAL A 529 13.19 -15.60 -38.41
N ASN A 530 13.72 -15.95 -37.23
CA ASN A 530 15.00 -16.55 -36.80
C ASN A 530 16.25 -16.59 -37.73
N GLN A 531 17.40 -16.08 -37.25
CA GLN A 531 18.58 -16.86 -36.77
C GLN A 531 19.78 -15.94 -36.46
N ALA A 532 20.67 -16.45 -35.61
CA ALA A 532 21.82 -15.81 -34.98
C ALA A 532 23.02 -15.49 -35.90
N ALA A 533 23.77 -14.41 -35.59
CA ALA A 533 25.23 -14.40 -35.31
C ALA A 533 25.85 -12.98 -35.34
N VAL A 534 26.46 -12.61 -34.19
CA VAL A 534 27.75 -11.90 -33.91
C VAL A 534 28.38 -11.07 -35.06
N THR A 535 28.88 -9.82 -34.97
CA THR A 535 29.82 -9.10 -34.04
C THR A 535 29.88 -7.65 -34.62
N LEU A 536 29.91 -6.53 -33.90
CA LEU A 536 30.84 -6.00 -32.88
C LEU A 536 30.07 -5.09 -31.92
#